data_AF-A0A2I0AJN8-F1
#
_entry.id   AF-A0A2I0AJN8-F1
#
_cell.length_a   1.000
_cell.length_b   1.000
_cell.length_c   1.000
_cell.angle_alpha   90.00
_cell.angle_beta   90.00
_cell.angle_gamma   90.00
#
_symmetry.space_group_name_H-M   'P 1'
#
loop_
_entity.id
_entity.type
_entity.pdbx_description
1 polymer ?
#
loop_
_entity_poly.entity_id
_entity_poly.type
_entity_poly.pdbx_seq_one_letter_code
_entity_poly.pdbx_strand_id
1 'polypeptide(L)'
;MGNPLIYEIWQKPASSCIIGICSAIWFYIQKRNIGYSHVGLSYEAATEGQYWRIITSAFSHVSVLHLVFNMSALWSLGMVEQLGHIGLGVQFYLQYTLVLLVLSGLLVLVSYHILIQKFKLEYFRRVTAVGYSCVVFGWMTILAVKQPSAKLNLFGILSLPISFAPFESLIFTSIIVPQASFIGHLSGIIVGYCIAWGLIHGMNNYWALMILGWIILIFIWSLKRSGTYEFSFINIEPVTDSLTPTIGFVASGNNRTAQMEAFSDFAGCVGDGVGELAGGAGNGFGAAEVVELLEETALPDCDDKIVDWLQKMD
;
A
#
# COMPACT_ATOMS: atom_id res chain seq x y z
N MET A 1 14.58 -33.50 26.65
CA MET A 1 15.55 -32.86 25.75
C MET A 1 14.77 -32.45 24.51
N GLY A 2 14.80 -31.17 24.13
CA GLY A 2 14.12 -30.71 22.92
C GLY A 2 14.70 -31.38 21.67
N ASN A 3 13.90 -31.50 20.62
CA ASN A 3 14.40 -32.00 19.35
C ASN A 3 15.45 -31.02 18.80
N PRO A 4 16.49 -31.50 18.11
CA PRO A 4 17.44 -30.60 17.47
C PRO A 4 16.70 -29.71 16.45
N LEU A 5 17.03 -28.42 16.42
CA LEU A 5 16.34 -27.41 15.59
C LEU A 5 16.25 -27.82 14.10
N ILE A 6 17.26 -28.52 13.59
CA ILE A 6 17.26 -29.00 12.21
C ILE A 6 16.11 -29.98 11.95
N TYR A 7 15.77 -30.82 12.93
CA TYR A 7 14.66 -31.76 12.83
C TYR A 7 13.32 -31.03 12.84
N GLU A 8 13.19 -29.96 13.64
CA GLU A 8 11.99 -29.13 13.64
C GLU A 8 11.80 -28.36 12.32
N ILE A 9 12.88 -27.91 11.68
CA ILE A 9 12.83 -27.30 10.34
C ILE A 9 12.26 -28.31 9.32
N TRP A 10 12.77 -29.54 9.33
CA TRP A 10 12.30 -30.60 8.42
C TRP A 10 10.84 -30.99 8.66
N GLN A 11 10.35 -30.80 9.88
CA GLN A 11 8.96 -31.06 10.25
C GLN A 11 7.97 -30.01 9.75
N LYS A 12 8.43 -28.78 9.50
CA LYS A 12 7.61 -27.63 9.10
C LYS A 12 8.24 -26.91 7.91
N PRO A 13 8.45 -27.59 6.77
CA PRO A 13 9.24 -27.07 5.66
C PRO A 13 8.64 -25.81 5.05
N ALA A 14 7.31 -25.71 4.93
CA ALA A 14 6.67 -24.55 4.32
C ALA A 14 6.80 -23.31 5.22
N SER A 15 6.51 -23.45 6.51
CA SER A 15 6.66 -22.37 7.49
C SER A 15 8.11 -21.90 7.59
N SER A 16 9.07 -22.83 7.62
CA SER A 16 10.50 -22.51 7.66
C SER A 16 10.96 -21.72 6.44
N CYS A 17 10.48 -22.10 5.25
CA CYS A 17 10.76 -21.38 4.00
C CYS A 17 10.21 -19.95 4.04
N ILE A 18 8.95 -19.78 4.45
CA ILE A 18 8.29 -18.47 4.57
C ILE A 18 9.03 -17.58 5.58
N ILE A 19 9.45 -18.13 6.72
CA ILE A 19 10.23 -17.40 7.73
C ILE A 19 11.55 -16.92 7.15
N GLY A 20 12.26 -17.79 6.41
CA GLY A 20 13.50 -17.44 5.73
C GLY A 20 13.30 -16.30 4.72
N ILE A 21 12.25 -16.37 3.89
CA ILE A 21 11.90 -15.35 2.90
C ILE A 21 11.60 -14.01 3.58
N CYS A 22 10.73 -13.98 4.60
CA CYS A 22 10.38 -12.76 5.32
C CYS A 22 11.62 -12.13 5.99
N SER A 23 12.49 -12.96 6.57
CA SER A 23 13.73 -12.50 7.22
C SER A 23 14.72 -11.91 6.20
N ALA A 24 14.87 -12.55 5.04
CA ALA A 24 15.72 -12.04 3.95
C ALA A 24 15.20 -10.72 3.38
N ILE A 25 13.89 -10.60 3.15
CA ILE A 25 13.24 -9.37 2.68
C ILE A 25 13.41 -8.26 3.72
N TRP A 26 13.19 -8.55 5.01
CA TRP A 26 13.42 -7.58 6.08
C TRP A 26 14.87 -7.09 6.09
N PHE A 27 15.84 -7.99 6.01
CA PHE A 27 17.27 -7.61 5.97
C PHE A 27 17.58 -6.70 4.77
N TYR A 28 17.01 -6.99 3.60
CA TYR A 28 17.14 -6.14 2.42
C TYR A 28 16.51 -4.75 2.62
N ILE A 29 15.29 -4.69 3.19
CA ILE A 29 14.59 -3.45 3.53
C ILE A 29 15.44 -2.58 4.47
N GLN A 30 16.02 -3.17 5.51
CA GLN A 30 16.87 -2.44 6.46
C GLN A 30 18.15 -1.93 5.80
N LYS A 31 18.83 -2.77 5.01
CA LYS A 31 20.07 -2.39 4.32
C LYS A 31 19.86 -1.22 3.36
N ARG A 32 18.66 -1.10 2.77
CA ARG A 32 18.30 -0.06 1.81
C ARG A 32 17.50 1.10 2.41
N ASN A 33 17.28 1.09 3.73
CA ASN A 33 16.51 2.09 4.46
C ASN A 33 15.12 2.36 3.84
N ILE A 34 14.42 1.28 3.45
CA ILE A 34 13.12 1.36 2.79
C ILE A 34 12.00 1.51 3.84
N GLY A 35 11.23 2.59 3.74
CA GLY A 35 10.12 2.88 4.66
C GLY A 35 8.78 2.22 4.29
N TYR A 36 7.79 2.35 5.19
CA TYR A 36 6.43 1.77 5.05
C TYR A 36 5.70 2.14 3.75
N SER A 37 5.83 3.39 3.29
CA SER A 37 5.17 3.87 2.06
C SER A 37 5.60 3.09 0.81
N HIS A 38 6.84 2.61 0.76
CA HIS A 38 7.40 1.95 -0.43
C HIS A 38 6.98 0.50 -0.58
N VAL A 39 6.60 -0.18 0.50
CA VAL A 39 6.29 -1.62 0.52
C VAL A 39 4.87 -1.94 0.99
N GLY A 40 4.23 -1.01 1.68
CA GLY A 40 2.92 -1.21 2.26
C GLY A 40 1.78 -1.17 1.26
N LEU A 41 0.74 -1.94 1.58
CA LEU A 41 -0.55 -1.89 0.91
C LEU A 41 -1.35 -0.71 1.48
N SER A 42 -1.61 0.30 0.65
CA SER A 42 -2.50 1.43 0.96
C SER A 42 -3.57 1.56 -0.12
N TYR A 43 -4.65 2.28 0.21
CA TYR A 43 -5.70 2.56 -0.75
C TYR A 43 -5.19 3.40 -1.93
N GLU A 44 -4.38 4.43 -1.64
CA GLU A 44 -3.77 5.29 -2.66
C GLU A 44 -2.90 4.50 -3.64
N ALA A 45 -1.98 3.67 -3.14
CA ALA A 45 -1.13 2.85 -3.99
C ALA A 45 -1.94 1.85 -4.84
N ALA A 46 -3.04 1.31 -4.30
CA ALA A 46 -3.93 0.46 -5.08
C ALA A 46 -4.65 1.24 -6.19
N THR A 47 -5.09 2.48 -5.94
CA THR A 47 -5.72 3.33 -6.97
C THR A 47 -4.74 3.76 -8.08
N GLU A 48 -3.45 3.86 -7.77
CA GLU A 48 -2.37 4.10 -8.73
C GLU A 48 -1.99 2.84 -9.54
N GLY A 49 -2.65 1.70 -9.30
CA GLY A 49 -2.40 0.45 -10.03
C GLY A 49 -1.27 -0.41 -9.45
N GLN A 50 -0.78 -0.11 -8.23
CA GLN A 50 0.25 -0.88 -7.52
C GLN A 50 -0.32 -2.11 -6.80
N TYR A 51 -1.19 -2.88 -7.47
CA TYR A 51 -1.82 -4.11 -6.97
C TYR A 51 -0.82 -5.20 -6.56
N TRP A 52 0.40 -5.19 -7.09
CA TRP A 52 1.49 -6.08 -6.68
C TRP A 52 1.75 -6.01 -5.15
N ARG A 53 1.41 -4.88 -4.52
CA ARG A 53 1.49 -4.67 -3.07
C ARG A 53 0.55 -5.56 -2.26
N ILE A 54 -0.51 -6.11 -2.86
CA ILE A 54 -1.39 -7.06 -2.16
C ILE A 54 -0.59 -8.26 -1.66
N ILE A 55 0.37 -8.74 -2.46
CA ILE A 55 1.20 -9.89 -2.12
C ILE A 55 2.48 -9.44 -1.42
N THR A 56 3.22 -8.48 -1.96
CA THR A 56 4.56 -8.13 -1.45
C THR A 56 4.52 -7.48 -0.07
N SER A 57 3.45 -6.73 0.25
CA SER A 57 3.29 -6.13 1.58
C SER A 57 3.20 -7.18 2.67
N ALA A 58 2.58 -8.34 2.39
CA ALA A 58 2.47 -9.44 3.34
C ALA A 58 3.83 -10.04 3.70
N PHE A 59 4.83 -10.00 2.81
CA PHE A 59 6.17 -10.49 3.12
C PHE A 59 7.12 -9.39 3.65
N SER A 60 6.70 -8.13 3.58
CA SER A 60 7.51 -6.98 3.95
C SER A 60 7.33 -6.63 5.42
N HIS A 61 8.43 -6.46 6.14
CA HIS A 61 8.42 -5.99 7.53
C HIS A 61 9.40 -4.83 7.66
N VAL A 62 8.97 -3.73 8.29
CA VAL A 62 9.82 -2.55 8.53
C VAL A 62 10.33 -2.53 9.97
N SER A 63 9.53 -2.99 10.94
CA SER A 63 9.93 -3.11 12.34
C SER A 63 10.48 -4.51 12.64
N VAL A 64 11.63 -4.57 13.32
CA VAL A 64 12.22 -5.83 13.82
C VAL A 64 11.30 -6.54 14.80
N LEU A 65 10.63 -5.77 15.66
CA LEU A 65 9.72 -6.31 16.65
C LEU A 65 8.53 -6.95 15.94
N HIS A 66 7.94 -6.27 14.95
CA HIS A 66 6.86 -6.83 14.16
C HIS A 66 7.26 -8.15 13.48
N LEU A 67 8.45 -8.20 12.86
CA LEU A 67 8.98 -9.42 12.26
C LEU A 67 9.10 -10.56 13.30
N VAL A 68 9.76 -10.31 14.43
CA VAL A 68 10.05 -11.33 15.45
C VAL A 68 8.76 -11.94 16.01
N PHE A 69 7.77 -11.11 16.38
CA PHE A 69 6.48 -11.61 16.85
C PHE A 69 5.79 -12.44 15.77
N ASN A 70 5.79 -11.97 14.52
CA ASN A 70 5.15 -12.67 13.41
C ASN A 70 5.77 -14.04 13.14
N MET A 71 7.11 -14.09 13.02
CA MET A 71 7.84 -15.33 12.76
C MET A 71 7.72 -16.31 13.92
N SER A 72 7.69 -15.84 15.18
CA SER A 72 7.48 -16.69 16.35
C SER A 72 6.09 -17.34 16.37
N ALA A 73 5.06 -16.58 15.99
CA ALA A 73 3.69 -17.08 15.87
C ALA A 73 3.58 -18.06 14.70
N LEU A 74 4.15 -17.72 13.54
CA LEU A 74 4.18 -18.59 12.36
C LEU A 74 4.89 -19.92 12.64
N TRP A 75 6.02 -19.90 13.36
CA TRP A 75 6.72 -21.12 13.77
C TRP A 75 5.86 -22.05 14.62
N SER A 76 5.09 -21.47 15.55
CA SER A 76 4.13 -22.23 16.37
C SER A 76 3.01 -22.83 15.53
N LEU A 77 2.42 -22.01 14.65
CA LEU A 77 1.33 -22.41 13.76
C LEU A 77 1.77 -23.43 12.71
N GLY A 78 3.07 -23.53 12.40
CA GLY A 78 3.60 -24.54 11.49
C GLY A 78 3.31 -25.99 11.92
N MET A 79 2.83 -26.23 13.16
CA MET A 79 2.28 -27.54 13.55
C MET A 79 1.14 -28.01 12.63
N VAL A 80 0.43 -27.09 11.96
CA VAL A 80 -0.59 -27.38 10.95
C VAL A 80 -0.07 -28.36 9.89
N GLU A 81 1.18 -28.21 9.46
CA GLU A 81 1.78 -29.04 8.42
C GLU A 81 1.83 -30.54 8.79
N GLN A 82 1.84 -30.85 10.09
CA GLN A 82 1.88 -32.20 10.64
C GLN A 82 0.49 -32.79 10.93
N LEU A 83 -0.56 -31.98 10.85
CA LEU A 83 -1.94 -32.38 11.12
C LEU A 83 -2.60 -33.04 9.90
N GLY A 84 -1.81 -33.73 9.07
CA GLY A 84 -2.29 -34.45 7.88
C GLY A 84 -3.36 -35.50 8.19
N HIS A 85 -3.26 -36.15 9.35
CA HIS A 85 -4.22 -37.17 9.81
C HIS A 85 -5.64 -36.62 10.06
N ILE A 86 -5.78 -35.31 10.30
CA ILE A 86 -7.08 -34.61 10.40
C ILE A 86 -7.39 -33.72 9.19
N GLY A 87 -6.62 -33.86 8.10
CA GLY A 87 -6.82 -33.13 6.85
C GLY A 87 -6.19 -31.73 6.77
N LEU A 88 -5.39 -31.31 7.77
CA LEU A 88 -4.76 -29.98 7.83
C LEU A 88 -3.30 -29.93 7.32
N GLY A 89 -2.73 -31.04 6.85
CA GLY A 89 -1.30 -31.17 6.53
C GLY A 89 -0.72 -30.18 5.51
N VAL A 90 0.58 -30.33 5.18
CA VAL A 90 1.35 -29.36 4.36
C VAL A 90 0.66 -28.88 3.09
N GLN A 91 -0.06 -29.76 2.38
CA GLN A 91 -0.81 -29.39 1.18
C GLN A 91 -1.95 -28.41 1.49
N PHE A 92 -2.77 -28.71 2.50
CA PHE A 92 -3.83 -27.82 2.98
C PHE A 92 -3.23 -26.49 3.44
N TYR A 93 -2.12 -26.54 4.18
CA TYR A 93 -1.40 -25.36 4.63
C TYR A 93 -0.98 -24.44 3.47
N LEU A 94 -0.33 -24.97 2.43
CA LEU A 94 0.10 -24.15 1.29
C LEU A 94 -1.09 -23.58 0.51
N GLN A 95 -2.10 -24.42 0.25
CA GLN A 95 -3.29 -24.05 -0.51
C GLN A 95 -4.07 -22.91 0.15
N TYR A 96 -4.39 -23.04 1.43
CA TYR A 96 -5.16 -22.02 2.14
C TYR A 96 -4.31 -20.82 2.56
N THR A 97 -2.98 -20.94 2.59
CA THR A 97 -2.08 -19.77 2.69
C THR A 97 -2.22 -18.84 1.48
N LEU A 98 -2.35 -19.39 0.26
CA LEU A 98 -2.60 -18.58 -0.95
C LEU A 98 -3.94 -17.84 -0.86
N VAL A 99 -4.98 -18.53 -0.37
CA VAL A 99 -6.30 -17.92 -0.14
C VAL A 99 -6.21 -16.79 0.89
N LEU A 100 -5.56 -17.05 2.03
CA LEU A 100 -5.38 -16.06 3.09
C LEU A 100 -4.63 -14.83 2.60
N LEU A 101 -3.57 -14.99 1.80
CA LEU A 101 -2.82 -13.87 1.22
C LEU A 101 -3.71 -12.99 0.34
N VAL A 102 -4.41 -13.59 -0.62
CA VAL A 102 -5.21 -12.82 -1.60
C VAL A 102 -6.44 -12.23 -0.94
N LEU A 103 -7.27 -13.04 -0.28
CA LEU A 103 -8.55 -12.59 0.24
C LEU A 103 -8.40 -11.61 1.40
N SER A 104 -7.40 -11.80 2.28
CA SER A 104 -7.18 -10.83 3.36
C SER A 104 -6.71 -9.49 2.81
N GLY A 105 -5.80 -9.49 1.83
CA GLY A 105 -5.34 -8.25 1.18
C GLY A 105 -6.46 -7.51 0.44
N LEU A 106 -7.33 -8.24 -0.28
CA LEU A 106 -8.53 -7.67 -0.90
C LEU A 106 -9.51 -7.11 0.13
N LEU A 107 -9.73 -7.84 1.24
CA LEU A 107 -10.63 -7.41 2.30
C LEU A 107 -10.12 -6.14 3.00
N VAL A 108 -8.79 -5.97 3.14
CA VAL A 108 -8.19 -4.71 3.60
C VAL A 108 -8.54 -3.57 2.65
N LEU A 109 -8.37 -3.75 1.34
CA LEU A 109 -8.70 -2.71 0.35
C LEU A 109 -10.19 -2.36 0.34
N VAL A 110 -11.07 -3.36 0.41
CA VAL A 110 -12.52 -3.16 0.52
C VAL A 110 -12.87 -2.42 1.80
N SER A 111 -12.26 -2.78 2.93
CA SER A 111 -12.46 -2.09 4.20
C SER A 111 -12.03 -0.63 4.14
N TYR A 112 -10.85 -0.35 3.57
CA TYR A 112 -10.40 1.03 3.35
C TYR A 112 -11.34 1.79 2.42
N HIS A 113 -11.79 1.17 1.32
CA HIS A 113 -12.74 1.78 0.40
C HIS A 113 -14.04 2.20 1.12
N ILE A 114 -14.61 1.31 1.94
CA ILE A 114 -15.83 1.60 2.71
C ILE A 114 -15.58 2.73 3.72
N LEU A 115 -14.46 2.69 4.46
CA LEU A 115 -14.12 3.72 5.46
C LEU A 115 -13.92 5.10 4.82
N ILE A 116 -13.31 5.16 3.64
CA ILE A 116 -13.08 6.41 2.92
C ILE A 116 -14.38 6.90 2.27
N GLN A 117 -15.07 6.06 1.49
CA GLN A 117 -16.20 6.52 0.69
C GLN A 117 -17.48 6.73 1.50
N LYS A 118 -17.78 5.82 2.44
CA LYS A 118 -19.01 5.84 3.23
C LYS A 118 -18.87 6.63 4.52
N PHE A 119 -17.75 6.46 5.23
CA PHE A 119 -17.52 7.14 6.51
C PHE A 119 -16.67 8.41 6.39
N LYS A 120 -16.20 8.77 5.19
CA LYS A 120 -15.43 10.00 4.90
C LYS A 120 -14.15 10.13 5.73
N LEU A 121 -13.55 8.99 6.08
CA LEU A 121 -12.32 8.94 6.88
C LEU A 121 -11.09 8.95 5.97
N GLU A 122 -10.73 10.13 5.44
CA GLU A 122 -9.61 10.28 4.49
C GLU A 122 -8.25 9.85 5.04
N TYR A 123 -8.07 9.78 6.36
CA TYR A 123 -6.88 9.22 7.00
C TYR A 123 -6.51 7.83 6.44
N PHE A 124 -7.50 6.97 6.19
CA PHE A 124 -7.28 5.61 5.69
C PHE A 124 -6.74 5.53 4.26
N ARG A 125 -6.72 6.65 3.52
CA ARG A 125 -6.15 6.70 2.17
C ARG A 125 -4.66 6.37 2.17
N ARG A 126 -3.94 6.86 3.18
CA ARG A 126 -2.48 6.73 3.34
C ARG A 126 -2.04 5.70 4.38
N VAL A 127 -2.99 5.11 5.13
CA VAL A 127 -2.67 4.03 6.05
C VAL A 127 -2.14 2.84 5.27
N THR A 128 -0.98 2.35 5.68
CA THR A 128 -0.31 1.22 5.05
C THR A 128 -0.45 -0.04 5.91
N ALA A 129 -0.78 -1.15 5.26
CA ALA A 129 -0.68 -2.48 5.86
C ALA A 129 0.59 -3.17 5.35
N VAL A 130 1.37 -3.73 6.27
CA VAL A 130 2.57 -4.53 6.00
C VAL A 130 2.61 -5.72 6.95
N GLY A 131 3.34 -6.75 6.57
CA GLY A 131 3.66 -7.90 7.40
C GLY A 131 2.75 -9.09 7.17
N TYR A 132 3.25 -10.26 7.55
CA TYR A 132 2.62 -11.55 7.23
C TYR A 132 1.47 -11.89 8.20
N SER A 133 1.10 -10.94 9.04
CA SER A 133 0.21 -11.13 10.17
C SER A 133 -1.20 -11.47 9.74
N CYS A 134 -1.71 -10.97 8.61
CA CYS A 134 -3.01 -11.40 8.09
C CYS A 134 -3.10 -12.93 7.92
N VAL A 135 -2.03 -13.56 7.45
CA VAL A 135 -1.94 -15.02 7.29
C VAL A 135 -1.79 -15.71 8.65
N VAL A 136 -0.94 -15.18 9.54
CA VAL A 136 -0.78 -15.71 10.91
C VAL A 136 -2.11 -15.71 11.66
N PHE A 137 -2.85 -14.61 11.65
CA PHE A 137 -4.16 -14.50 12.28
C PHE A 137 -5.18 -15.43 11.62
N GLY A 138 -5.14 -15.58 10.29
CA GLY A 138 -5.98 -16.55 9.58
C GLY A 138 -5.74 -17.98 10.03
N TRP A 139 -4.48 -18.42 10.10
CA TRP A 139 -4.12 -19.75 10.59
C TRP A 139 -4.47 -19.96 12.06
N MET A 140 -4.26 -18.93 12.89
CA MET A 140 -4.66 -18.95 14.28
C MET A 140 -6.16 -19.19 14.42
N THR A 141 -6.99 -18.51 13.63
CA THR A 141 -8.44 -18.70 13.61
C THR A 141 -8.84 -20.08 13.11
N ILE A 142 -8.22 -20.58 12.04
CA ILE A 142 -8.51 -21.92 11.50
C ILE A 142 -8.23 -22.99 12.57
N LEU A 143 -7.08 -22.91 13.24
CA LEU A 143 -6.74 -23.83 14.31
C LEU A 143 -7.63 -23.65 15.55
N ALA A 144 -8.02 -22.43 15.90
CA ALA A 144 -8.93 -22.17 17.01
C ALA A 144 -10.25 -22.93 16.87
N VAL A 145 -10.76 -23.03 15.65
CA VAL A 145 -12.01 -23.74 15.32
C VAL A 145 -11.79 -25.23 15.11
N LYS A 146 -10.75 -25.64 14.38
CA LYS A 146 -10.53 -27.05 14.00
C LYS A 146 -9.86 -27.89 15.08
N GLN A 147 -9.07 -27.26 15.94
CA GLN A 147 -8.35 -27.93 17.03
C GLN A 147 -8.26 -27.01 18.26
N PRO A 148 -9.39 -26.75 18.96
CA PRO A 148 -9.46 -25.80 20.07
C PRO A 148 -8.54 -26.16 21.26
N SER A 149 -8.17 -27.44 21.39
CA SER A 149 -7.25 -27.92 22.43
C SER A 149 -5.77 -27.65 22.12
N ALA A 150 -5.43 -27.15 20.92
CA ALA A 150 -4.06 -26.78 20.58
C ALA A 150 -3.59 -25.57 21.41
N LYS A 151 -2.27 -25.44 21.52
CA LYS A 151 -1.63 -24.33 22.25
C LYS A 151 -0.71 -23.59 21.31
N LEU A 152 -0.76 -22.27 21.38
CA LEU A 152 0.14 -21.39 20.64
C LEU A 152 1.29 -20.99 21.56
N ASN A 153 2.53 -21.32 21.18
CA ASN A 153 3.71 -21.11 22.01
C ASN A 153 4.55 -19.93 21.51
N LEU A 154 4.23 -18.71 21.94
CA LEU A 154 5.03 -17.53 21.61
C LEU A 154 6.36 -17.56 22.36
N PHE A 155 7.46 -17.44 21.61
CA PHE A 155 8.84 -17.44 22.12
C PHE A 155 9.25 -18.68 22.94
N GLY A 156 8.47 -19.76 22.88
CA GLY A 156 8.69 -20.95 23.72
C GLY A 156 8.42 -20.74 25.21
N ILE A 157 7.91 -19.57 25.63
CA ILE A 157 7.69 -19.22 27.04
C ILE A 157 6.20 -18.99 27.32
N LEU A 158 5.50 -18.36 26.37
CA LEU A 158 4.09 -18.00 26.52
C LEU A 158 3.22 -18.99 25.77
N SER A 159 2.45 -19.81 26.50
CA SER A 159 1.54 -20.80 25.94
C SER A 159 0.09 -20.32 26.08
N LEU A 160 -0.53 -19.91 24.97
CA LEU A 160 -1.91 -19.43 24.94
C LEU A 160 -2.85 -20.53 24.41
N PRO A 161 -4.02 -20.76 25.03
CA PRO A 161 -5.05 -21.62 24.47
C PRO A 161 -5.51 -21.08 23.11
N ILE A 162 -5.56 -21.92 22.08
CA ILE A 162 -5.82 -21.42 20.73
C ILE A 162 -7.25 -20.91 20.54
N SER A 163 -8.20 -21.34 21.37
CA SER A 163 -9.63 -21.00 21.27
C SER A 163 -9.91 -19.49 21.29
N PHE A 164 -9.12 -18.73 22.07
CA PHE A 164 -9.24 -17.27 22.17
C PHE A 164 -8.04 -16.54 21.53
N ALA A 165 -7.05 -17.30 21.05
CA ALA A 165 -5.79 -16.75 20.56
C ALA A 165 -5.96 -15.68 19.48
N PRO A 166 -6.87 -15.78 18.48
CA PRO A 166 -7.01 -14.73 17.46
C PRO A 166 -7.38 -13.37 18.04
N PHE A 167 -8.25 -13.31 19.04
CA PHE A 167 -8.69 -12.04 19.62
C PHE A 167 -7.73 -11.56 20.73
N GLU A 168 -7.20 -12.47 21.54
CA GLU A 168 -6.18 -12.14 22.54
C GLU A 168 -4.90 -11.60 21.87
N SER A 169 -4.45 -12.26 20.81
CA SER A 169 -3.30 -11.82 20.02
C SER A 169 -3.59 -10.51 19.30
N LEU A 170 -4.84 -10.21 18.93
CA LEU A 170 -5.22 -8.93 18.32
C LEU A 170 -5.03 -7.79 19.33
N ILE A 171 -5.56 -7.94 20.54
CA ILE A 171 -5.39 -6.96 21.62
C ILE A 171 -3.91 -6.78 21.95
N PHE A 172 -3.19 -7.88 22.14
CA PHE A 172 -1.78 -7.88 22.51
C PHE A 172 -0.90 -7.22 21.43
N THR A 173 -1.11 -7.56 20.15
CA THR A 173 -0.35 -6.95 19.05
C THR A 173 -0.71 -5.48 18.85
N SER A 174 -1.95 -5.06 19.08
CA SER A 174 -2.35 -3.64 19.04
C SER A 174 -1.67 -2.79 20.12
N ILE A 175 -1.35 -3.36 21.28
CA ILE A 175 -0.63 -2.67 22.35
C ILE A 175 0.88 -2.61 22.06
N ILE A 176 1.48 -3.72 21.63
CA ILE A 176 2.93 -3.85 21.50
C ILE A 176 3.46 -3.34 20.16
N VAL A 177 2.67 -3.53 19.08
CA VAL A 177 3.01 -3.10 17.73
C VAL A 177 1.92 -2.15 17.23
N PRO A 178 1.82 -0.93 17.78
CA PRO A 178 0.76 0.02 17.42
C PRO A 178 0.79 0.42 15.93
N GLN A 179 1.92 0.23 15.27
CA GLN A 179 2.12 0.46 13.83
C GLN A 179 1.65 -0.71 12.95
N ALA A 180 1.21 -1.84 13.53
CA ALA A 180 0.64 -2.95 12.76
C ALA A 180 -0.81 -2.65 12.35
N SER A 181 -1.21 -3.14 11.17
CA SER A 181 -2.55 -2.87 10.65
C SER A 181 -3.60 -3.71 11.37
N PHE A 182 -4.39 -3.08 12.25
CA PHE A 182 -5.56 -3.69 12.88
C PHE A 182 -6.53 -4.26 11.83
N ILE A 183 -6.80 -3.52 10.76
CA ILE A 183 -7.68 -3.95 9.66
C ILE A 183 -7.09 -5.15 8.93
N GLY A 184 -5.76 -5.21 8.78
CA GLY A 184 -5.06 -6.38 8.24
C GLY A 184 -5.24 -7.64 9.09
N HIS A 185 -5.07 -7.52 10.41
CA HIS A 185 -5.28 -8.65 11.34
C HIS A 185 -6.74 -9.11 11.33
N LEU A 186 -7.69 -8.16 11.43
CA LEU A 186 -9.11 -8.46 11.42
C LEU A 186 -9.53 -9.14 10.11
N SER A 187 -8.98 -8.70 8.97
CA SER A 187 -9.23 -9.33 7.68
C SER A 187 -8.76 -10.78 7.64
N GLY A 188 -7.58 -11.07 8.22
CA GLY A 188 -7.08 -12.43 8.42
C GLY A 188 -8.03 -13.29 9.25
N ILE A 189 -8.53 -12.75 10.37
CA ILE A 189 -9.50 -13.45 11.24
C ILE A 189 -10.78 -13.79 10.47
N ILE A 190 -11.35 -12.82 9.74
CA ILE A 190 -12.58 -13.01 8.96
C ILE A 190 -12.41 -14.11 7.91
N VAL A 191 -11.35 -14.04 7.10
CA VAL A 191 -11.08 -15.08 6.08
C VAL A 191 -10.80 -16.43 6.73
N GLY A 192 -10.10 -16.46 7.87
CA GLY A 192 -9.86 -17.67 8.66
C GLY A 192 -11.17 -18.34 9.10
N TYR A 193 -12.15 -17.58 9.59
CA TYR A 193 -13.48 -18.12 9.91
C TYR A 193 -14.23 -18.65 8.68
N CYS A 194 -14.16 -17.93 7.55
CA CYS A 194 -14.76 -18.39 6.31
C CYS A 194 -14.20 -19.76 5.88
N ILE A 195 -12.89 -19.98 6.02
CA ILE A 195 -12.25 -21.27 5.74
C ILE A 195 -12.67 -22.31 6.80
N ALA A 196 -12.61 -21.96 8.07
CA ALA A 196 -12.85 -22.88 9.17
C ALA A 196 -14.29 -23.42 9.22
N TRP A 197 -15.28 -22.57 8.96
CA TRP A 197 -16.69 -22.94 8.85
C TRP A 197 -17.07 -23.55 7.50
N GLY A 198 -16.12 -23.63 6.57
CA GLY A 198 -16.35 -24.24 5.26
C GLY A 198 -17.16 -23.36 4.30
N LEU A 199 -17.19 -22.04 4.49
CA LEU A 199 -17.67 -21.10 3.45
C LEU A 199 -16.69 -21.07 2.26
N ILE A 200 -15.40 -21.24 2.53
CA ILE A 200 -14.35 -21.43 1.53
C ILE A 200 -13.82 -22.84 1.71
N HIS A 201 -14.19 -23.73 0.79
CA HIS A 201 -13.79 -25.14 0.80
C HIS A 201 -13.50 -25.65 -0.62
N GLY A 202 -13.10 -26.91 -0.75
CA GLY A 202 -12.88 -27.54 -2.06
C GLY A 202 -11.58 -27.13 -2.76
N MET A 203 -10.67 -26.46 -2.04
CA MET A 203 -9.35 -26.17 -2.55
C MET A 203 -8.59 -27.46 -2.86
N ASN A 204 -8.07 -27.54 -4.08
CA ASN A 204 -7.25 -28.67 -4.55
C ASN A 204 -6.04 -28.12 -5.32
N ASN A 205 -5.18 -29.00 -5.82
CA ASN A 205 -3.97 -28.57 -6.53
C ASN A 205 -4.27 -27.77 -7.81
N TYR A 206 -5.36 -28.10 -8.50
CA TYR A 206 -5.77 -27.35 -9.69
C TYR A 206 -6.10 -25.89 -9.33
N TRP A 207 -6.98 -25.68 -8.34
CA TRP A 207 -7.34 -24.32 -7.90
C TRP A 207 -6.16 -23.55 -7.33
N ALA A 208 -5.28 -24.22 -6.58
CA ALA A 208 -4.08 -23.59 -6.04
C ALA A 208 -3.11 -23.14 -7.13
N LEU A 209 -2.87 -23.97 -8.15
CA LEU A 209 -2.06 -23.59 -9.31
C LEU A 209 -2.70 -22.48 -10.13
N MET A 210 -4.02 -22.49 -10.29
CA MET A 210 -4.75 -21.41 -10.96
C MET A 210 -4.63 -20.09 -10.20
N ILE A 211 -4.83 -20.08 -8.88
CA ILE A 211 -4.65 -18.89 -8.04
C ILE A 211 -3.21 -18.40 -8.15
N LEU A 212 -2.22 -19.28 -8.06
CA LEU A 212 -0.82 -18.92 -8.20
C LEU A 212 -0.52 -18.32 -9.58
N GLY A 213 -1.06 -18.91 -10.66
CA GLY A 213 -0.94 -18.38 -12.01
C GLY A 213 -1.55 -16.99 -12.14
N TRP A 214 -2.76 -16.77 -11.62
CA TRP A 214 -3.40 -15.46 -11.59
C TRP A 214 -2.63 -14.44 -10.76
N ILE A 215 -2.08 -14.83 -9.61
CA ILE A 215 -1.21 -13.98 -8.78
C ILE A 215 -0.01 -13.52 -9.62
N ILE A 216 0.67 -14.43 -10.30
CA ILE A 216 1.85 -14.11 -11.13
C ILE A 216 1.46 -13.17 -12.27
N LEU A 217 0.37 -13.46 -12.99
CA LEU A 217 -0.11 -12.63 -14.10
C LEU A 217 -0.46 -11.22 -13.64
N ILE A 218 -1.26 -11.09 -12.58
CA ILE A 218 -1.65 -9.78 -12.02
C ILE A 218 -0.44 -9.04 -11.47
N PHE A 219 0.49 -9.75 -10.84
CA PHE A 219 1.73 -9.18 -10.32
C PHE A 219 2.58 -8.56 -11.43
N ILE A 220 2.84 -9.30 -12.52
CA ILE A 220 3.60 -8.79 -13.67
C ILE A 220 2.87 -7.62 -14.33
N TRP A 221 1.56 -7.76 -14.57
CA TRP A 221 0.74 -6.69 -15.15
C TRP A 221 0.75 -5.43 -14.28
N SER A 222 0.66 -5.58 -12.96
CA SER A 222 0.67 -4.47 -12.01
C SER A 222 2.04 -3.79 -11.93
N LEU A 223 3.14 -4.53 -11.94
CA LEU A 223 4.50 -3.96 -12.01
C LEU A 223 4.68 -3.09 -13.26
N LYS A 224 4.20 -3.59 -14.40
CA LYS A 224 4.23 -2.85 -15.67
C LYS A 224 3.36 -1.60 -15.61
N ARG A 225 2.11 -1.73 -15.15
CA ARG A 225 1.14 -0.63 -15.08
C ARG A 225 1.61 0.50 -14.17
N SER A 226 2.24 0.15 -13.05
CA SER A 226 2.73 1.14 -12.07
C SER A 226 4.07 1.78 -12.45
N GLY A 227 4.67 1.42 -13.58
CA GLY A 227 6.00 1.92 -13.98
C GLY A 227 7.13 1.54 -13.01
N THR A 228 6.88 0.61 -12.08
CA THR A 228 7.87 0.19 -11.07
C THR A 228 9.02 -0.60 -11.71
N TYR A 229 8.77 -1.23 -12.86
CA TYR A 229 9.78 -1.92 -13.66
C TYR A 229 9.47 -1.75 -15.15
N GLU A 230 10.44 -1.30 -15.94
CA GLU A 230 10.31 -1.24 -17.40
C GLU A 230 10.65 -2.60 -18.01
N PHE A 231 9.65 -3.26 -18.58
CA PHE A 231 9.84 -4.50 -19.33
C PHE A 231 10.11 -4.16 -20.80
N SER A 232 11.38 -4.22 -21.21
CA SER A 232 11.80 -3.96 -22.60
C SER A 232 11.19 -4.90 -23.65
N PHE A 233 10.61 -6.05 -23.24
CA PHE A 233 10.05 -7.07 -24.12
C PHE A 233 8.52 -7.01 -24.27
N ILE A 234 7.81 -6.16 -23.52
CA ILE A 234 6.37 -5.95 -23.70
C ILE A 234 6.14 -4.44 -23.88
N ASN A 235 6.25 -3.95 -25.10
CA ASN A 235 5.67 -2.65 -25.44
C ASN A 235 4.16 -2.86 -25.65
N ILE A 236 3.34 -2.30 -24.76
CA ILE A 236 1.93 -2.08 -25.13
C ILE A 236 1.99 -0.74 -25.83
N GLU A 237 1.93 -0.79 -27.15
CA GLU A 237 1.75 0.41 -27.95
C GLU A 237 0.43 1.05 -27.50
N PRO A 238 0.43 2.31 -27.04
CA PRO A 238 -0.82 2.99 -26.78
C PRO A 238 -1.55 3.05 -28.10
N VAL A 239 -2.70 2.37 -28.20
CA VAL A 239 -3.62 2.56 -29.31
C VAL A 239 -4.18 3.96 -29.13
N THR A 240 -3.47 4.96 -29.64
CA THR A 240 -4.07 6.24 -29.98
C THR A 240 -5.07 5.94 -31.07
N ASP A 241 -6.36 6.08 -30.75
CA ASP A 241 -7.41 6.17 -31.76
C ASP A 241 -7.04 7.32 -32.70
N SER A 242 -6.52 6.94 -33.86
CA SER A 242 -6.33 7.84 -34.99
C SER A 242 -7.70 8.19 -35.53
N LEU A 243 -8.38 9.17 -34.92
CA LEU A 243 -9.46 10.00 -35.48
C LEU A 243 -9.96 11.01 -34.42
N THR A 244 -9.07 11.85 -33.89
CA THR A 244 -9.48 13.16 -33.34
C THR A 244 -8.82 14.24 -34.16
N PRO A 245 -9.59 15.13 -34.82
CA PRO A 245 -9.00 16.22 -35.60
C PRO A 245 -8.21 17.14 -34.66
N THR A 246 -6.95 17.36 -35.02
CA THR A 246 -6.02 18.28 -34.38
C THR A 246 -6.60 19.69 -34.38
N ILE A 247 -7.24 20.11 -33.29
CA ILE A 247 -7.32 21.52 -32.92
C ILE A 247 -6.05 21.79 -32.13
N GLY A 248 -5.16 22.59 -32.73
CA GLY A 248 -3.86 22.92 -32.16
C GLY A 248 -3.99 23.59 -30.81
N PHE A 249 -3.71 22.85 -29.74
CA PHE A 249 -3.32 23.43 -28.47
C PHE A 249 -1.82 23.66 -28.52
N VAL A 250 -1.44 24.94 -28.63
CA VAL A 250 -0.08 25.41 -28.41
C VAL A 250 0.34 25.00 -27.01
N ALA A 251 1.44 24.26 -26.92
CA ALA A 251 2.03 23.84 -25.67
C ALA A 251 2.45 25.07 -24.84
N SER A 252 1.95 25.14 -23.60
CA SER A 252 2.44 26.05 -22.56
C SER A 252 3.92 25.76 -22.30
N GLY A 253 4.77 26.59 -22.89
CA GLY A 253 6.21 26.61 -22.64
C GLY A 253 6.52 27.43 -21.39
N ASN A 254 7.30 26.83 -20.48
CA ASN A 254 8.13 27.48 -19.45
C ASN A 254 7.69 28.88 -18.97
N ASN A 255 6.82 28.90 -17.97
CA ASN A 255 6.32 30.10 -17.28
C ASN A 255 7.33 30.81 -16.35
N ARG A 256 8.62 30.83 -16.70
CA ARG A 256 9.66 31.58 -15.95
C ARG A 256 10.45 32.59 -16.77
N THR A 257 10.45 32.48 -18.10
CA THR A 257 11.18 33.42 -18.96
C THR A 257 10.25 34.50 -19.53
N ALA A 258 8.97 34.18 -19.77
CA ALA A 258 7.98 35.15 -20.28
C ALA A 258 7.53 36.18 -19.22
N GLN A 259 7.62 35.87 -17.92
CA GLN A 259 7.29 36.82 -16.85
C GLN A 259 8.34 37.92 -16.66
N MET A 260 9.59 37.72 -17.08
CA MET A 260 10.62 38.75 -16.98
C MET A 260 10.61 39.74 -18.15
N GLU A 261 10.19 39.31 -19.36
CA GLU A 261 10.07 40.21 -20.52
C GLU A 261 8.81 41.10 -20.45
N ALA A 262 7.70 40.59 -19.90
CA ALA A 262 6.49 41.41 -19.70
C ALA A 262 6.67 42.48 -18.60
N PHE A 263 7.58 42.26 -17.63
CA PHE A 263 7.88 43.21 -16.57
C PHE A 263 8.74 44.40 -17.04
N SER A 264 9.62 44.20 -18.03
CA SER A 264 10.49 45.27 -18.52
C SER A 264 9.75 46.32 -19.35
N ASP A 265 8.64 45.96 -20.00
CA ASP A 265 7.80 46.90 -20.75
C ASP A 265 6.85 47.72 -19.86
N PHE A 266 6.55 47.24 -18.64
CA PHE A 266 5.67 47.92 -17.69
C PHE A 266 6.41 48.91 -16.77
N ALA A 267 7.71 48.66 -16.50
CA ALA A 267 8.54 49.51 -15.64
C ALA A 267 8.69 50.96 -16.15
N GLY A 268 8.39 51.23 -17.43
CA GLY A 268 8.43 52.57 -17.99
C GLY A 268 7.18 53.44 -17.74
N CYS A 269 6.05 52.87 -17.30
CA CYS A 269 4.80 53.62 -17.05
C CYS A 269 4.58 53.96 -15.56
N VAL A 270 5.41 53.46 -14.64
CA VAL A 270 5.21 53.63 -13.19
C VAL A 270 6.35 54.47 -12.62
N GLY A 271 6.03 55.67 -12.11
CA GLY A 271 7.01 56.56 -11.50
C GLY A 271 7.78 55.89 -10.35
N ASP A 272 9.05 56.30 -10.18
CA ASP A 272 10.00 55.79 -9.19
C ASP A 272 9.37 55.69 -7.79
N GLY A 273 8.85 54.51 -7.45
CA GLY A 273 8.16 54.30 -6.17
C GLY A 273 7.56 52.91 -5.96
N VAL A 274 7.38 52.08 -6.99
CA VAL A 274 6.68 50.77 -6.87
C VAL A 274 7.64 49.57 -6.95
N GLY A 275 8.95 49.81 -7.07
CA GLY A 275 9.97 48.75 -7.11
C GLY A 275 10.07 47.90 -5.82
N GLU A 276 9.56 48.40 -4.69
CA GLU A 276 9.60 47.68 -3.40
C GLU A 276 8.31 46.92 -3.06
N LEU A 277 7.21 47.11 -3.79
CA LEU A 277 5.93 46.44 -3.52
C LEU A 277 5.74 45.16 -4.36
N ALA A 278 6.35 45.08 -5.55
CA ALA A 278 6.29 43.90 -6.41
C ALA A 278 7.20 42.74 -5.95
N GLY A 279 8.19 43.00 -5.08
CA GLY A 279 9.01 41.97 -4.44
C GLY A 279 8.27 41.11 -3.41
N GLY A 280 7.06 41.52 -3.01
CA GLY A 280 6.20 40.82 -2.05
C GLY A 280 5.13 39.91 -2.69
N ALA A 281 4.95 39.93 -4.01
CA ALA A 281 3.90 39.20 -4.72
C ALA A 281 4.16 37.68 -4.88
N GLY A 282 4.82 37.06 -3.89
CA GLY A 282 4.88 35.61 -3.71
C GLY A 282 3.83 35.08 -2.73
N ASN A 283 3.13 35.96 -2.00
CA ASN A 283 2.19 35.59 -0.94
C ASN A 283 0.79 36.19 -1.17
N GLY A 284 0.01 35.57 -2.06
CA GLY A 284 -1.45 35.58 -1.95
C GLY A 284 -2.23 36.87 -2.20
N PHE A 285 -1.72 37.81 -3.01
CA PHE A 285 -2.52 38.93 -3.50
C PHE A 285 -3.45 38.48 -4.64
N GLY A 286 -4.75 38.76 -4.53
CA GLY A 286 -5.74 38.45 -5.56
C GLY A 286 -5.68 39.46 -6.70
N ALA A 287 -5.93 39.02 -7.94
CA ALA A 287 -5.91 39.88 -9.13
C ALA A 287 -6.80 41.14 -9.00
N ALA A 288 -7.87 41.08 -8.21
CA ALA A 288 -8.76 42.20 -7.94
C ALA A 288 -8.10 43.35 -7.15
N GLU A 289 -7.21 43.06 -6.19
CA GLU A 289 -6.51 44.08 -5.39
C GLU A 289 -5.45 44.83 -6.22
N VAL A 290 -4.89 44.17 -7.24
CA VAL A 290 -3.91 44.80 -8.14
C VAL A 290 -4.59 45.76 -9.12
N VAL A 291 -5.81 45.44 -9.56
CA VAL A 291 -6.60 46.31 -10.45
C VAL A 291 -7.01 47.60 -9.74
N GLU A 292 -7.44 47.52 -8.49
CA GLU A 292 -7.88 48.68 -7.70
C GLU A 292 -6.73 49.66 -7.42
N LEU A 293 -5.50 49.15 -7.24
CA LEU A 293 -4.29 49.96 -7.06
C LEU A 293 -3.79 50.62 -8.36
N LEU A 294 -4.05 50.01 -9.52
CA LEU A 294 -3.67 50.56 -10.83
C LEU A 294 -4.61 51.70 -11.28
N GLU A 295 -5.90 51.62 -10.95
CA GLU A 295 -6.86 52.71 -11.23
C GLU A 295 -6.55 54.00 -10.45
N GLU A 296 -5.96 53.91 -9.25
CA GLU A 296 -5.60 55.09 -8.45
C GLU A 296 -4.28 55.76 -8.84
N THR A 297 -3.37 55.07 -9.54
CA THR A 297 -1.97 55.53 -9.72
C THR A 297 -1.51 55.67 -11.18
N ALA A 298 -2.30 55.23 -12.16
CA ALA A 298 -1.93 55.29 -13.56
C ALA A 298 -1.98 56.73 -14.14
N LEU A 299 -0.95 57.07 -14.93
CA LEU A 299 -0.95 58.28 -15.76
C LEU A 299 -1.94 58.12 -16.93
N PRO A 300 -2.61 59.21 -17.41
CA PRO A 300 -3.72 59.15 -18.37
C PRO A 300 -3.45 58.54 -19.75
N ASP A 301 -2.19 58.17 -20.05
CA ASP A 301 -1.74 57.70 -21.37
C ASP A 301 -1.34 56.21 -21.40
N CYS A 302 -1.58 55.41 -20.34
CA CYS A 302 -1.21 53.98 -20.30
C CYS A 302 -2.42 53.00 -20.27
N ASP A 303 -3.66 53.45 -20.51
CA ASP A 303 -4.88 52.60 -20.46
C ASP A 303 -4.81 51.38 -21.39
N ASP A 304 -4.37 51.57 -22.64
CA ASP A 304 -4.30 50.48 -23.63
C ASP A 304 -3.29 49.37 -23.22
N LYS A 305 -2.26 49.72 -22.45
CA LYS A 305 -1.24 48.76 -21.98
C LYS A 305 -1.70 47.97 -20.76
N ILE A 306 -2.53 48.57 -19.91
CA ILE A 306 -3.13 47.90 -18.75
C ILE A 306 -4.13 46.85 -19.23
N VAL A 307 -4.93 47.18 -20.24
CA VAL A 307 -5.90 46.24 -20.85
C VAL A 307 -5.19 45.04 -21.51
N ASP A 308 -4.10 45.27 -22.25
CA ASP A 308 -3.31 44.19 -22.87
C ASP A 308 -2.61 43.28 -21.83
N TRP A 309 -2.25 43.83 -20.67
CA TRP A 309 -1.66 43.05 -19.58
C TRP A 309 -2.71 42.19 -18.84
N LEU A 310 -3.88 42.75 -18.54
CA LEU A 310 -4.98 42.00 -17.90
C LEU A 310 -5.48 40.84 -18.77
N GLN A 311 -5.54 41.02 -20.09
CA GLN A 311 -5.89 39.94 -21.04
C GLN A 311 -4.89 38.77 -21.06
N LYS A 312 -3.65 38.97 -20.58
CA LYS A 312 -2.63 37.92 -20.50
C LYS A 312 -2.62 37.18 -19.15
N MET A 313 -3.42 37.62 -18.18
CA MET A 313 -3.52 37.00 -16.85
C MET A 313 -4.73 36.06 -16.66
N ASP A 314 -5.77 36.16 -17.50
CA ASP A 314 -6.86 35.16 -17.60
C ASP A 314 -6.46 33.93 -18.43
#